data_AF-A0A5A9F6K3-F1
#
_entry.id   AF-A0A5A9F6K3-F1
#
_cell.length_a   1.000
_cell.length_b   1.000
_cell.length_c   1.000
_cell.angle_alpha   90.00
_cell.angle_beta   90.00
_cell.angle_gamma   90.00
#
_symmetry.space_group_name_H-M   'P 1'
#
loop_
_entity.id
_entity.type
_entity.pdbx_description
1 polymer ?
#
loop_
_entity_poly.entity_id
_entity_poly.type
_entity_poly.pdbx_seq_one_letter_code
_entity_poly.pdbx_strand_id
1 'polypeptide(L)'
;MPQGTLDRETLEAVGVLARAVERERVPGVLECRLLANALKRTLDSGRERELTEASRVFRTLDVDLRERIVARARVEAQQARAQANKAAAPDTAIDREEVTQEIPALPAWRVSEPKGREQKARAGTNFLAALNGLRPAAANGSSRGAARDRLRAAVDSQRRVGQRAEPTLD
;
A
#
# COMPACT_ATOMS: atom_id res chain seq x y z
N MET A 1 -29.45 10.37 20.62
CA MET A 1 -27.99 10.57 20.76
C MET A 1 -27.55 11.55 19.67
N PRO A 2 -27.06 12.74 20.02
CA PRO A 2 -26.56 13.68 19.01
C PRO A 2 -25.32 13.05 18.36
N GLN A 3 -25.36 12.84 17.04
CA GLN A 3 -24.21 12.36 16.28
C GLN A 3 -23.34 13.58 15.97
N GLY A 4 -22.30 13.79 16.76
CA GLY A 4 -21.37 14.90 16.56
C GLY A 4 -20.57 14.74 15.26
N THR A 5 -20.28 15.86 14.61
CA THR A 5 -19.22 15.93 13.61
C THR A 5 -17.88 15.96 14.33
N LEU A 6 -16.88 15.28 13.76
CA LEU A 6 -15.53 15.24 14.29
C LEU A 6 -14.82 16.58 14.09
N ASP A 7 -14.01 16.95 15.07
CA ASP A 7 -13.08 18.07 14.98
C ASP A 7 -11.96 17.78 13.98
N ARG A 8 -11.33 18.87 13.51
CA ARG A 8 -10.27 18.79 12.50
C ARG A 8 -9.05 18.02 12.99
N GLU A 9 -8.66 18.21 14.25
CA GLU A 9 -7.49 17.53 14.82
C GLU A 9 -7.70 16.01 14.87
N THR A 10 -8.89 15.57 15.27
CA THR A 10 -9.26 14.14 15.22
C THR A 10 -9.25 13.60 13.79
N LEU A 11 -9.76 14.33 12.80
CA LEU A 11 -9.70 13.88 11.40
C LEU A 11 -8.27 13.76 10.88
N GLU A 12 -7.39 14.69 11.25
CA GLU A 12 -5.96 14.60 10.93
C GLU A 12 -5.31 13.37 11.58
N ALA A 13 -5.62 13.10 12.86
CA ALA A 13 -5.15 11.90 13.56
C ALA A 13 -5.66 10.61 12.92
N VAL A 14 -6.93 10.56 12.54
CA VAL A 14 -7.54 9.43 11.80
C VAL A 14 -6.85 9.25 10.44
N GLY A 15 -6.49 10.34 9.76
CA GLY A 15 -5.75 10.31 8.51
C GLY A 15 -4.34 9.75 8.65
N VAL A 16 -3.66 10.03 9.76
CA VAL A 16 -2.37 9.38 10.09
C VAL A 16 -2.56 7.90 10.37
N LEU A 17 -3.58 7.53 11.16
CA LEU A 17 -3.86 6.14 11.47
C LEU A 17 -4.20 5.33 10.20
N ALA A 18 -5.00 5.89 9.29
CA ALA A 18 -5.36 5.25 8.04
C ALA A 18 -4.13 4.92 7.18
N ARG A 19 -3.17 5.85 7.09
CA ARG A 19 -1.91 5.64 6.38
C ARG A 19 -1.05 4.55 7.02
N ALA A 20 -0.96 4.54 8.36
CA ALA A 20 -0.25 3.49 9.09
C ALA A 20 -0.88 2.10 8.85
N VAL A 21 -2.21 2.00 8.87
CA VAL A 21 -2.94 0.76 8.59
C VAL A 21 -2.70 0.28 7.16
N GLU A 22 -2.70 1.18 6.17
CA GLU A 22 -2.43 0.81 4.78
C GLU A 22 -1.01 0.25 4.58
N ARG A 23 -0.02 0.76 5.31
CA ARG A 23 1.37 0.30 5.25
C ARG A 23 1.60 -1.03 5.95
N GLU A 24 0.96 -1.26 7.09
CA GLU A 24 1.10 -2.50 7.86
C GLU A 24 0.15 -3.62 7.39
N ARG A 25 -0.71 -3.33 6.40
CA ARG A 25 -1.71 -4.26 5.90
C ARG A 25 -1.04 -5.49 5.28
N VAL A 26 -1.39 -6.65 5.81
CA VAL A 26 -1.00 -7.95 5.25
C VAL A 26 -2.01 -8.36 4.16
N PRO A 27 -1.54 -8.79 2.97
CA PRO A 27 -2.42 -9.38 1.97
C PRO A 27 -3.17 -10.61 2.53
N GLY A 28 -4.50 -10.62 2.40
CA GLY A 28 -5.34 -11.75 2.82
C GLY A 28 -6.06 -11.56 4.15
N VAL A 29 -5.60 -10.66 5.03
CA VAL A 29 -6.28 -10.36 6.31
C VAL A 29 -7.46 -9.42 6.04
N LEU A 30 -8.69 -9.90 6.28
CA LEU A 30 -9.92 -9.16 5.98
C LEU A 30 -10.10 -7.97 6.91
N GLU A 31 -9.78 -8.15 8.18
CA GLU A 31 -9.95 -7.18 9.26
C GLU A 31 -9.13 -5.91 8.98
N CYS A 32 -7.92 -6.03 8.44
CA CYS A 32 -7.13 -4.88 7.98
C CYS A 32 -7.84 -4.10 6.87
N ARG A 33 -8.51 -4.81 5.94
CA ARG A 33 -9.26 -4.16 4.85
C ARG A 33 -10.49 -3.45 5.40
N LEU A 34 -11.21 -4.10 6.32
CA LEU A 34 -12.39 -3.54 6.96
C LEU A 34 -12.03 -2.28 7.76
N LEU A 35 -10.93 -2.32 8.53
CA LEU A 35 -10.45 -1.17 9.27
C LEU A 35 -10.06 -0.02 8.32
N ALA A 36 -9.27 -0.31 7.28
CA ALA A 36 -8.87 0.71 6.32
C ALA A 36 -10.08 1.38 5.65
N ASN A 37 -11.11 0.60 5.29
CA ASN A 37 -12.34 1.14 4.73
C ASN A 37 -13.16 1.95 5.75
N ALA A 38 -13.27 1.47 7.00
CA ALA A 38 -13.98 2.19 8.06
C ALA A 38 -13.30 3.55 8.37
N LEU A 39 -11.96 3.59 8.39
CA LEU A 39 -11.21 4.83 8.55
C LEU A 39 -11.42 5.78 7.35
N LYS A 40 -11.46 5.27 6.11
CA LYS A 40 -11.79 6.08 4.94
C LYS A 40 -13.18 6.69 5.03
N ARG A 41 -14.21 5.90 5.35
CA ARG A 41 -15.58 6.42 5.57
C ARG A 41 -15.64 7.45 6.69
N THR A 42 -14.82 7.31 7.72
CA THR A 42 -14.71 8.29 8.80
C THR A 42 -14.17 9.63 8.29
N LEU A 43 -13.13 9.60 7.44
CA LEU A 43 -12.57 10.79 6.81
C LEU A 43 -13.55 11.45 5.82
N ASP A 44 -14.27 10.64 5.04
CA ASP A 44 -15.20 11.13 4.03
C ASP A 44 -16.46 11.76 4.67
N SER A 45 -16.99 11.14 5.72
CA SER A 45 -18.24 11.58 6.36
C SER A 45 -18.03 12.57 7.51
N GLY A 46 -16.87 12.54 8.16
CA GLY A 46 -16.58 13.32 9.36
C GLY A 46 -17.48 12.99 10.56
N ARG A 47 -18.14 11.83 10.58
CA ARG A 47 -19.12 11.47 11.63
C ARG A 47 -18.48 10.63 12.74
N GLU A 48 -18.82 10.93 13.98
CA GLU A 48 -18.38 10.18 15.16
C GLU A 48 -18.84 8.72 15.16
N ARG A 49 -20.00 8.44 14.53
CA ARG A 49 -20.50 7.08 14.36
C ARG A 49 -19.53 6.20 13.57
N GLU A 50 -18.99 6.71 12.46
CA GLU A 50 -18.04 5.95 11.64
C GLU A 50 -16.74 5.71 12.40
N LEU A 51 -16.28 6.69 13.19
CA LEU A 51 -15.13 6.53 14.06
C LEU A 51 -15.36 5.44 15.13
N THR A 52 -16.58 5.37 15.68
CA THR A 52 -16.96 4.33 16.64
C THR A 52 -16.91 2.94 15.99
N GLU A 53 -17.42 2.82 14.76
CA GLU A 53 -17.33 1.58 13.98
C GLU A 53 -15.88 1.21 13.69
N ALA A 54 -15.05 2.17 13.26
CA ALA A 54 -13.62 1.95 13.04
C ALA A 54 -12.89 1.50 14.32
N SER A 55 -13.21 2.10 15.47
CA SER A 55 -12.68 1.69 16.78
C SER A 55 -13.07 0.26 17.13
N ARG A 56 -14.31 -0.14 16.84
CA ARG A 56 -14.77 -1.51 17.06
C ARG A 56 -13.99 -2.51 16.21
N VAL A 57 -13.79 -2.24 14.92
CA VAL A 57 -13.01 -3.09 14.02
C VAL A 57 -11.53 -3.11 14.41
N PHE A 58 -10.98 -1.99 14.88
CA PHE A 58 -9.61 -1.96 15.38
C PHE A 58 -9.41 -2.92 16.56
N ARG A 59 -10.38 -3.02 17.47
CA ARG A 59 -10.31 -3.93 18.62
C ARG A 59 -10.41 -5.40 18.24
N THR A 60 -10.95 -5.76 17.08
CA THR A 60 -10.98 -7.15 16.62
C THR A 60 -9.67 -7.61 15.98
N LEU A 61 -8.76 -6.68 15.67
CA LEU A 61 -7.44 -7.05 15.17
C LEU A 61 -6.61 -7.77 16.24
N ASP A 62 -5.72 -8.62 15.75
CA ASP A 62 -4.68 -9.26 16.54
C ASP A 62 -3.85 -8.23 17.34
N VAL A 63 -3.46 -8.59 18.56
CA VAL A 63 -2.76 -7.70 19.51
C VAL A 63 -1.47 -7.18 18.91
N ASP A 64 -0.63 -8.06 18.35
CA ASP A 64 0.68 -7.70 17.83
C ASP A 64 0.53 -6.77 16.63
N LEU A 65 -0.47 -7.04 15.78
CA LEU A 65 -0.78 -6.19 14.64
C LEU A 65 -1.26 -4.79 15.07
N ARG A 66 -2.09 -4.70 16.11
CA ARG A 66 -2.51 -3.40 16.66
C ARG A 66 -1.32 -2.61 17.19
N GLU A 67 -0.40 -3.27 17.90
CA GLU A 67 0.79 -2.62 18.43
C GLU A 67 1.69 -2.08 17.32
N ARG A 68 1.93 -2.86 16.25
CA ARG A 68 2.69 -2.40 15.08
C ARG A 68 2.04 -1.19 14.41
N ILE A 69 0.71 -1.23 14.22
CA ILE A 69 -0.04 -0.11 13.63
C ILE A 69 0.10 1.15 14.49
N VAL A 70 -0.04 1.03 15.82
CA VAL A 70 0.08 2.18 16.74
C VAL A 70 1.49 2.73 16.76
N ALA A 71 2.50 1.87 16.82
CA ALA A 71 3.90 2.29 16.76
C ALA A 71 4.20 3.06 15.47
N ARG A 72 3.73 2.54 14.33
CA ARG A 72 3.85 3.21 13.03
C ARG A 72 3.11 4.55 13.00
N ALA A 73 1.86 4.59 13.45
CA ALA A 73 1.06 5.81 13.48
C ALA A 73 1.71 6.92 14.32
N ARG A 74 2.36 6.57 15.43
CA ARG A 74 3.13 7.52 16.26
C ARG A 74 4.31 8.11 15.49
N VAL A 75 5.08 7.27 14.81
CA VAL A 75 6.21 7.72 13.98
C VAL A 75 5.72 8.64 12.87
N GLU A 76 4.63 8.28 12.19
CA GLU A 76 4.06 9.10 11.13
C GLU A 76 3.51 10.44 11.64
N ALA A 77 2.86 10.46 12.81
CA ALA A 77 2.39 11.68 13.43
C ALA A 77 3.56 12.62 13.78
N GLN A 78 4.65 12.07 14.32
CA GLN A 78 5.86 12.84 14.63
C GLN A 78 6.50 13.41 13.35
N GLN A 79 6.58 12.61 12.28
CA GLN A 79 7.11 13.07 11.00
C GLN A 79 6.23 14.17 10.38
N ALA A 80 4.90 14.02 10.43
CA ALA A 80 3.97 15.03 9.92
C ALA A 80 4.12 16.36 10.68
N ARG A 81 4.22 16.31 12.02
CA ARG A 81 4.48 17.50 12.85
C ARG A 81 5.83 18.15 12.56
N ALA A 82 6.89 17.35 12.39
CA ALA A 82 8.21 17.86 12.05
C ALA A 82 8.23 18.54 10.67
N GLN A 83 7.49 18.00 9.70
CA GLN A 83 7.33 18.62 8.37
C GLN A 83 6.51 19.90 8.44
N ALA A 84 5.43 19.93 9.22
CA ALA A 84 4.62 21.14 9.44
C ALA A 84 5.46 22.26 10.08
N ASN A 85 6.27 21.95 11.10
CA ASN A 85 7.16 22.92 11.73
C ASN A 85 8.24 23.45 10.76
N LYS A 86 8.78 22.61 9.88
CA LYS A 86 9.74 23.04 8.85
C LYS A 86 9.09 23.91 7.77
N ALA A 87 7.84 23.62 7.40
CA ALA A 87 7.09 24.43 6.43
C ALA A 87 6.62 25.77 7.03
N ALA A 88 6.40 25.83 8.34
CA ALA A 88 6.01 27.05 9.06
C ALA A 88 7.19 27.98 9.43
N ALA A 89 8.43 27.54 9.19
CA ALA A 89 9.62 28.38 9.28
C ALA A 89 10.05 28.81 7.85
N PRO A 90 9.46 29.88 7.29
CA PRO A 90 10.02 30.49 6.09
C PRO A 90 11.33 31.20 6.44
N ASP A 91 12.30 31.11 5.54
CA ASP A 91 13.60 31.78 5.52
C ASP A 91 13.76 33.04 6.41
N THR A 92 14.32 32.84 7.60
CA THR A 92 15.23 33.82 8.22
C THR A 92 16.54 33.11 8.51
N ALA A 93 17.24 32.75 7.44
CA ALA A 93 18.64 32.33 7.49
C ALA A 93 19.34 32.74 6.18
N ILE A 94 19.20 34.00 5.77
CA ILE A 94 20.28 34.68 5.06
C ILE A 94 21.23 35.20 6.15
N ASP A 95 22.03 34.28 6.67
CA ASP A 95 23.34 34.53 7.28
C ASP A 95 23.99 33.16 7.45
N ARG A 96 24.18 32.48 6.32
CA ARG A 96 25.21 31.45 6.24
C ARG A 96 26.50 32.20 5.96
N GLU A 97 27.10 32.72 7.02
CA GLU A 97 28.50 33.16 7.01
C GLU A 97 29.33 32.08 6.32
N GLU A 98 30.03 32.52 5.28
CA GLU A 98 31.04 31.79 4.56
C GLU A 98 32.16 31.44 5.53
N VAL A 99 32.10 30.26 6.14
CA VAL A 99 33.30 29.64 6.69
C VAL A 99 34.03 28.98 5.53
N THR A 100 34.84 29.81 4.86
CA THR A 100 35.92 29.42 3.96
C THR A 100 36.89 28.53 4.74
N GLN A 101 36.64 27.22 4.77
CA GLN A 101 37.68 26.26 5.08
C GLN A 101 38.47 26.04 3.79
N GLU A 102 39.58 26.78 3.71
CA GLU A 102 40.67 26.47 2.79
C GLU A 102 41.08 25.01 2.98
N ILE A 103 40.81 24.19 1.97
CA ILE A 103 41.35 22.83 1.87
C ILE A 103 42.70 22.98 1.17
N PRO A 104 43.84 22.71 1.83
CA PRO A 104 45.13 22.73 1.16
C PRO A 104 45.20 21.61 0.11
N ALA A 105 45.49 22.00 -1.13
CA ALA A 105 45.72 21.10 -2.24
C ALA A 105 46.92 20.16 -1.97
N LEU A 106 46.72 18.86 -2.15
CA LEU A 106 47.79 17.87 -2.27
C LEU A 106 47.57 16.97 -3.50
N PRO A 107 48.66 16.46 -4.10
CA PRO A 107 48.78 16.35 -5.56
C PRO A 107 48.26 15.04 -6.16
N ALA A 108 47.96 15.14 -7.46
CA ALA A 108 47.51 14.11 -8.37
C ALA A 108 48.33 12.81 -8.29
N TRP A 109 47.65 11.71 -7.95
CA TRP A 109 48.10 10.37 -8.28
C TRP A 109 47.60 9.99 -9.66
N ARG A 110 48.54 9.93 -10.61
CA ARG A 110 48.37 9.20 -11.87
C ARG A 110 48.30 7.70 -11.57
N VAL A 111 47.26 7.03 -12.05
CA VAL A 111 47.33 5.60 -12.42
C VAL A 111 46.58 5.41 -13.75
N SER A 112 47.39 5.43 -14.80
CA SER A 112 47.38 4.61 -16.01
C SER A 112 46.13 3.75 -16.32
N GLU A 113 45.50 4.02 -17.46
CA GLU A 113 44.79 3.02 -18.27
C GLU A 113 45.72 1.86 -18.66
N PRO A 114 45.17 0.64 -18.81
CA PRO A 114 45.67 -0.25 -19.83
C PRO A 114 44.55 -0.72 -20.77
N LYS A 115 44.81 -0.49 -22.07
CA LYS A 115 44.23 -1.22 -23.20
C LYS A 115 44.53 -2.72 -23.09
N GLY A 116 43.51 -3.55 -23.36
CA GLY A 116 43.65 -4.68 -24.28
C GLY A 116 43.52 -6.11 -23.72
N ARG A 117 42.77 -6.90 -24.50
CA ARG A 117 42.74 -8.38 -24.66
C ARG A 117 41.84 -9.22 -23.73
N GLU A 118 40.75 -9.66 -24.36
CA GLU A 118 40.27 -11.05 -24.48
C GLU A 118 40.78 -12.08 -23.46
N GLN A 119 39.86 -12.69 -22.70
CA GLN A 119 39.51 -14.12 -22.88
C GLN A 119 38.48 -14.60 -21.84
N LYS A 120 37.82 -15.69 -22.25
CA LYS A 120 36.99 -16.65 -21.50
C LYS A 120 35.51 -16.34 -21.34
N ALA A 121 34.77 -16.97 -22.25
CA ALA A 121 33.44 -17.53 -22.05
C ALA A 121 33.22 -17.98 -20.59
N ARG A 122 32.38 -17.23 -19.88
CA ARG A 122 31.69 -17.72 -18.68
C ARG A 122 30.26 -18.02 -19.08
N ALA A 123 30.04 -19.31 -19.35
CA ALA A 123 28.72 -19.91 -19.33
C ALA A 123 28.04 -19.54 -18.00
N GLY A 124 26.88 -18.90 -18.08
CA GLY A 124 26.12 -18.48 -16.90
C GLY A 124 24.84 -17.68 -17.18
N THR A 125 24.52 -17.35 -18.43
CA THR A 125 23.44 -16.40 -18.77
C THR A 125 22.31 -16.98 -19.62
N ASN A 126 21.98 -18.27 -19.49
CA ASN A 126 20.91 -18.89 -20.29
C ASN A 126 19.63 -19.27 -19.51
N PHE A 127 19.58 -19.12 -18.19
CA PHE A 127 18.38 -19.52 -17.43
C PHE A 127 17.27 -18.45 -17.50
N LEU A 128 17.63 -17.17 -17.35
CA LEU A 128 16.66 -16.06 -17.44
C LEU A 128 16.23 -15.76 -18.89
N ALA A 129 17.09 -16.06 -19.88
CA ALA A 129 16.74 -15.96 -21.29
C ALA A 129 15.73 -17.05 -21.72
N ALA A 130 15.86 -18.27 -21.19
CA ALA A 130 14.92 -19.37 -21.46
C ALA A 130 13.52 -19.11 -20.86
N LEU A 131 13.43 -18.41 -19.73
CA LEU A 131 12.14 -18.06 -19.11
C LEU A 131 11.42 -16.91 -19.83
N ASN A 132 12.14 -16.01 -20.51
CA ASN A 132 11.53 -14.98 -21.34
C ASN A 132 10.99 -15.54 -22.68
N GLY A 133 11.49 -16.68 -23.14
CA GLY A 133 11.02 -17.36 -24.36
C GLY A 133 9.72 -18.15 -24.20
N LEU A 134 9.26 -18.39 -22.97
CA LEU A 134 8.01 -19.12 -22.67
C LEU A 134 6.85 -18.19 -22.31
N ARG A 135 6.82 -16.98 -22.88
CA ARG A 135 5.59 -16.18 -22.87
C ARG A 135 4.70 -16.63 -24.03
N PRO A 136 3.60 -17.37 -23.81
CA PRO A 136 2.58 -17.50 -24.84
C PRO A 136 1.99 -16.11 -25.10
N ALA A 137 2.35 -15.53 -26.24
CA ALA A 137 1.69 -14.38 -26.81
C ALA A 137 0.40 -14.86 -27.52
N ALA A 138 -0.66 -15.09 -26.75
CA ALA A 138 -2.09 -15.12 -27.14
C ALA A 138 -2.87 -15.71 -25.94
N ALA A 139 -3.93 -15.13 -25.38
CA ALA A 139 -4.96 -14.33 -26.00
C ALA A 139 -5.41 -13.19 -25.08
N ASN A 140 -5.17 -11.96 -25.51
CA ASN A 140 -6.04 -10.85 -25.18
C ASN A 140 -7.44 -11.18 -25.72
N GLY A 141 -8.45 -11.30 -24.84
CA GLY A 141 -9.84 -11.05 -25.25
C GLY A 141 -10.95 -12.06 -24.92
N SER A 142 -10.73 -13.20 -24.26
CA SER A 142 -11.85 -14.17 -24.06
C SER A 142 -11.94 -14.86 -22.68
N SER A 143 -11.01 -14.61 -21.76
CA SER A 143 -11.01 -15.34 -20.47
C SER A 143 -12.12 -14.89 -19.50
N ARG A 144 -12.47 -13.58 -19.50
CA ARG A 144 -13.61 -13.07 -18.70
C ARG A 144 -14.97 -13.47 -19.27
N GLY A 145 -15.11 -13.50 -20.60
CA GLY A 145 -16.33 -13.94 -21.28
C GLY A 145 -16.61 -15.42 -21.02
N ALA A 146 -15.61 -16.27 -21.27
CA ALA A 146 -15.72 -17.70 -20.99
C ALA A 146 -15.98 -18.02 -19.51
N ALA A 147 -15.34 -17.29 -18.57
CA ALA A 147 -15.62 -17.45 -17.14
C ALA A 147 -17.05 -17.02 -16.77
N ARG A 148 -17.55 -15.92 -17.35
CA ARG A 148 -18.92 -15.44 -17.14
C ARG A 148 -19.96 -16.39 -17.72
N ASP A 149 -19.72 -16.94 -18.89
CA ASP A 149 -20.65 -17.88 -19.53
C ASP A 149 -20.70 -19.22 -18.77
N ARG A 150 -19.57 -19.70 -18.25
CA ARG A 150 -19.53 -20.87 -17.36
C ARG A 150 -20.30 -20.64 -16.07
N LEU A 151 -20.17 -19.46 -15.46
CA LEU A 151 -20.94 -19.09 -14.26
C LEU A 151 -22.45 -19.06 -14.57
N ARG A 152 -22.84 -18.47 -15.70
CA ARG A 152 -24.25 -18.39 -16.12
C ARG A 152 -24.84 -19.77 -16.36
N ALA A 153 -24.13 -20.65 -17.06
CA ALA A 153 -24.55 -22.03 -17.27
C ALA A 153 -24.70 -22.83 -15.96
N ALA A 154 -23.82 -22.60 -14.98
CA ALA A 154 -23.89 -23.24 -13.67
C ALA A 154 -25.08 -22.72 -12.81
N VAL A 155 -25.41 -21.43 -12.92
CA VAL A 155 -26.58 -20.86 -12.25
C VAL A 155 -27.88 -21.36 -12.88
N ASP A 156 -27.94 -21.46 -14.21
CA ASP A 156 -29.11 -21.97 -14.91
C ASP A 156 -29.33 -23.47 -14.64
N SER A 157 -28.26 -24.26 -14.47
CA SER A 157 -28.39 -25.67 -14.06
C SER A 157 -28.90 -25.78 -12.62
N GLN A 158 -28.44 -24.94 -11.68
CA GLN A 158 -28.98 -24.91 -10.32
C GLN A 158 -30.45 -24.49 -10.27
N ARG A 159 -30.87 -23.49 -11.06
CA ARG A 159 -32.27 -23.07 -11.14
C ARG A 159 -33.18 -24.19 -11.67
N ARG A 160 -32.72 -24.93 -12.68
CA ARG A 160 -33.46 -26.08 -13.22
C ARG A 160 -33.56 -27.25 -12.23
N VAL A 161 -32.51 -27.49 -11.44
CA VAL A 161 -32.55 -28.49 -10.36
C VAL A 161 -33.53 -28.07 -9.26
N GLY A 162 -33.57 -26.79 -8.91
CA GLY A 162 -34.56 -26.25 -7.96
C GLY A 162 -36.00 -26.32 -8.46
N GLN A 163 -36.24 -26.04 -9.74
CA GLN A 163 -37.59 -26.14 -10.34
C GLN A 163 -38.08 -27.57 -10.57
N ARG A 164 -37.16 -28.54 -10.73
CA ARG A 164 -37.51 -29.97 -10.83
C ARG A 164 -37.80 -30.61 -9.46
N ALA A 165 -37.54 -29.87 -8.37
CA ALA A 165 -37.80 -30.26 -7.00
C ALA A 165 -39.07 -29.61 -6.42
N GLU A 166 -39.93 -29.05 -7.26
CA GLU A 166 -41.34 -28.85 -6.90
C GLU A 166 -42.07 -30.16 -7.19
N PRO A 167 -42.43 -30.96 -6.16
CA PRO A 167 -43.37 -32.05 -6.37
C PRO A 167 -44.70 -31.43 -6.76
N THR A 168 -45.19 -31.78 -7.95
CA THR A 168 -46.61 -31.64 -8.28
C THR A 168 -47.37 -32.47 -7.25
N LEU A 169 -47.87 -31.81 -6.21
CA LEU A 169 -48.90 -32.33 -5.34
C LEU A 169 -50.23 -31.82 -5.93
N ASP A 170 -50.89 -32.73 -6.64
CA ASP A 170 -52.28 -32.76 -7.12
C ASP A 170 -52.83 -31.57 -7.93
#